data_AF-A0A4W4HD77-F1
#
_entry.id   AF-A0A4W4HD77-F1
#
_cell.length_a   1.000
_cell.length_b   1.000
_cell.length_c   1.000
_cell.angle_alpha   90.00
_cell.angle_beta   90.00
_cell.angle_gamma   90.00
#
_symmetry.space_group_name_H-M   'P 1'
#
loop_
_entity.id
_entity.type
_entity.pdbx_description
1 polymer ?
#
loop_
_entity_poly.entity_id
_entity_poly.type
_entity_poly.pdbx_seq_one_letter_code
_entity_poly.pdbx_strand_id
1 'polypeptide(L)'
;MLHRLLLPGVGSGKLGFDHGTPVLVTLEDDGTIVEDEDYFLCLPSNTKFMLLSEKEIWTPASRCDGHRARLSQDSFEVEADVVDSLPSGAEGWHGLARQLRQDLASIILMSEADLQSLVDVPCADLASVLGFPEQKAKDLQDTLQRFLDRREEERQSRELLQLFLKALEKEDGQAALQEGGTVEDETDGLEMNSVAGISSRTLQVLKTKMSPATRLSNTELQQVLNAGSEAMAEALGWDGKKTADLTQACEAELVMRVQQLQALQALSTHSERNEATPTTPLHKRAKRS
;
A
#
# COMPACT_ATOMS: atom_id res chain seq x y z
N MET A 1 -5.98 9.77 -37.86
CA MET A 1 -5.53 11.13 -38.26
C MET A 1 -5.21 11.83 -36.96
N LEU A 2 -3.94 11.98 -36.60
CA LEU A 2 -3.51 12.69 -35.39
C LEU A 2 -3.67 14.19 -35.65
N HIS A 3 -4.45 14.87 -34.80
CA HIS A 3 -4.72 16.29 -34.94
C HIS A 3 -3.48 17.07 -34.49
N ARG A 4 -2.65 17.48 -35.47
CA ARG A 4 -1.47 18.33 -35.22
C ARG A 4 -1.93 19.77 -34.96
N LEU A 5 -1.58 20.29 -33.78
CA LEU A 5 -1.74 21.70 -33.45
C LEU A 5 -0.88 22.57 -34.39
N LEU A 6 -1.54 23.39 -35.20
CA LEU A 6 -0.91 24.47 -35.94
C LEU A 6 -0.71 25.63 -34.97
N LEU A 7 0.53 25.87 -34.53
CA LEU A 7 0.86 27.07 -33.77
C LEU A 7 0.55 28.30 -34.63
N PRO A 8 -0.37 29.20 -34.21
CA PRO A 8 -0.58 30.46 -34.92
C PRO A 8 0.71 31.28 -34.87
N GLY A 9 1.08 31.83 -36.04
CA GLY A 9 2.42 32.29 -36.41
C GLY A 9 3.09 33.41 -35.59
N VAL A 10 2.56 33.77 -34.42
CA VAL A 10 3.14 34.76 -33.51
C VAL A 10 4.09 34.10 -32.48
N GLY A 11 3.89 32.81 -32.18
CA GLY A 11 4.74 32.05 -31.23
C GLY A 11 5.95 31.37 -31.86
N SER A 12 5.85 30.90 -33.11
CA SER A 12 6.86 30.06 -33.76
C SER A 12 8.22 30.75 -33.92
N GLY A 13 8.21 32.05 -34.25
CA GLY A 13 9.44 32.83 -34.47
C GLY A 13 10.27 33.08 -33.21
N LYS A 14 9.67 33.00 -32.01
CA LYS A 14 10.42 33.12 -30.74
C LYS A 14 11.04 31.80 -30.28
N LEU A 15 10.55 30.67 -30.80
CA LEU A 15 11.02 29.33 -30.48
C LEU A 15 11.94 28.72 -31.55
N GLY A 16 12.29 29.48 -32.60
CA GLY A 16 13.22 29.02 -33.63
C GLY A 16 12.62 28.04 -34.64
N PHE A 17 11.28 27.95 -34.72
CA PHE A 17 10.59 27.12 -35.70
C PHE A 17 10.17 27.95 -36.93
N ASP A 18 10.37 27.38 -38.12
CA ASP A 18 9.96 27.98 -39.39
C ASP A 18 8.45 28.24 -39.44
N HIS A 19 8.06 29.39 -40.01
CA HIS A 19 6.65 29.77 -40.13
C HIS A 19 5.91 28.79 -41.05
N GLY A 20 5.20 27.82 -40.47
CA GLY A 20 4.30 26.91 -41.18
C GLY A 20 4.61 25.42 -41.05
N THR A 21 5.63 25.02 -40.28
CA THR A 21 5.82 23.61 -39.94
C THR A 21 4.92 23.21 -38.75
N PRO A 22 4.15 22.10 -38.85
CA PRO A 22 3.37 21.63 -37.72
C PRO A 22 4.29 21.09 -36.64
N VAL A 23 4.07 21.53 -35.40
CA VAL A 23 4.89 21.16 -34.24
C VAL A 23 4.03 20.30 -33.31
N LEU A 24 4.59 19.21 -32.82
CA LEU A 24 3.95 18.33 -31.84
C LEU A 24 4.31 18.81 -30.44
N VAL A 25 3.32 19.05 -29.60
CA VAL A 25 3.53 19.42 -28.20
C VAL A 25 3.38 18.16 -27.34
N THR A 26 4.40 17.82 -26.57
CA THR A 26 4.39 16.68 -25.66
C THR A 26 4.80 17.09 -24.25
N LEU A 27 4.37 16.35 -23.24
CA LEU A 27 4.90 16.49 -21.89
C LEU A 27 6.36 16.04 -21.82
N GLU A 28 7.20 16.76 -21.06
CA GLU A 28 8.61 16.38 -20.84
C GLU A 28 8.73 15.05 -20.09
N ASP A 29 7.86 14.80 -19.11
CA ASP A 29 7.98 13.68 -18.18
C ASP A 29 7.68 12.30 -18.80
N ASP A 30 6.64 12.21 -19.63
CA ASP A 30 6.11 10.93 -20.11
C ASP A 30 5.87 10.87 -21.63
N GLY A 31 6.09 11.99 -22.34
CA GLY A 31 5.89 12.06 -23.79
C GLY A 31 4.43 12.08 -24.22
N THR A 32 3.49 12.28 -23.30
CA THR A 32 2.07 12.38 -23.65
C THR A 32 1.84 13.56 -24.60
N ILE A 33 1.22 13.28 -25.74
CA ILE A 33 0.88 14.29 -26.75
C ILE A 33 -0.31 15.11 -26.26
N VAL A 34 -0.17 16.43 -26.31
CA VAL A 34 -1.22 17.37 -25.91
C VAL A 34 -1.85 17.94 -27.18
N GLU A 35 -3.10 17.55 -27.46
CA GLU A 35 -3.83 17.95 -28.68
C GLU A 35 -4.80 19.12 -28.45
N ASP A 36 -5.29 19.35 -27.22
CA ASP A 36 -6.37 20.29 -26.92
C ASP A 36 -6.05 21.28 -25.78
N GLU A 37 -6.64 22.49 -25.86
CA GLU A 37 -6.49 23.54 -24.83
C GLU A 37 -7.02 23.12 -23.46
N ASP A 38 -8.08 22.30 -23.41
CA ASP A 38 -8.70 21.82 -22.17
C ASP A 38 -7.75 20.94 -21.35
N TYR A 39 -6.79 20.28 -22.02
CA TYR A 39 -5.80 19.44 -21.35
C TYR A 39 -4.83 20.28 -20.49
N PHE A 40 -4.51 21.51 -20.92
CA PHE A 40 -3.63 22.41 -20.16
C PHE A 40 -4.25 22.86 -18.83
N LEU A 41 -5.59 22.92 -18.74
CA LEU A 41 -6.30 23.33 -17.53
C LEU A 41 -6.25 22.26 -16.43
N CYS A 42 -6.05 20.99 -16.81
CA CYS A 42 -5.98 19.85 -15.89
C CYS A 42 -4.56 19.55 -15.41
N LEU A 43 -3.56 20.23 -15.94
CA LEU A 43 -2.16 19.97 -15.59
C LEU A 43 -1.73 20.77 -14.35
N PRO A 44 -0.89 20.18 -13.48
CA PRO A 44 -0.32 20.90 -12.34
C PRO A 44 0.43 22.17 -12.77
N SER A 45 0.47 23.16 -11.89
CA SER A 45 1.37 24.30 -12.05
C SER A 45 2.84 23.84 -12.12
N ASN A 46 3.62 24.38 -13.07
CA ASN A 46 5.00 24.02 -13.42
C ASN A 46 5.19 22.78 -14.30
N THR A 47 4.16 22.31 -15.01
CA THR A 47 4.34 21.30 -16.06
C THR A 47 5.20 21.84 -17.21
N LYS A 48 6.20 21.07 -17.62
CA LYS A 48 7.11 21.40 -18.72
C LYS A 48 6.69 20.67 -20.00
N PHE A 49 6.72 21.39 -21.11
CA PHE A 49 6.37 20.87 -22.43
C PHE A 49 7.59 20.88 -23.32
N MET A 50 7.69 19.87 -24.18
CA MET A 50 8.63 19.82 -25.28
C MET A 50 7.88 20.03 -26.60
N LEU A 51 8.50 20.79 -27.49
CA LEU A 51 8.01 21.06 -28.83
C LEU A 51 8.87 20.28 -29.82
N LEU A 52 8.26 19.37 -30.56
CA LEU A 52 8.94 18.47 -31.48
C LEU A 52 8.59 18.84 -32.92
N SER A 53 9.60 18.94 -33.78
CA SER A 53 9.42 19.11 -35.22
C SER A 53 8.99 17.80 -35.90
N GLU A 54 8.57 17.87 -37.16
CA GLU A 54 7.98 16.74 -37.92
C GLU A 54 8.88 15.48 -38.01
N LYS A 55 10.19 15.59 -37.74
CA LYS A 55 11.14 14.47 -37.78
C LYS A 55 11.67 14.07 -36.41
N GLU A 56 11.25 14.73 -35.35
CA GLU A 56 11.69 14.47 -33.99
C GLU A 56 10.67 13.60 -33.26
N ILE A 57 11.17 12.62 -32.51
CA ILE A 57 10.36 11.71 -31.70
C ILE A 57 10.74 11.98 -30.25
N TRP A 58 9.73 12.08 -29.38
CA TRP A 58 9.99 12.14 -27.94
C TRP A 58 10.74 10.88 -27.52
N THR A 59 11.93 11.06 -26.96
CA THR A 59 12.63 10.00 -26.25
C THR A 59 12.53 10.32 -24.76
N PRO A 60 12.27 9.31 -23.91
CA PRO A 60 12.41 9.51 -22.47
C PRO A 60 13.81 10.06 -22.24
N ALA A 61 13.92 11.15 -21.49
CA ALA A 61 15.19 11.50 -20.91
C ALA A 61 15.67 10.22 -20.23
N SER A 62 16.74 9.62 -20.74
CA SER A 62 17.34 8.48 -20.09
C SER A 62 17.63 9.00 -18.70
N ARG A 63 16.82 8.62 -17.71
CA ARG A 63 17.23 8.75 -16.33
C ARG A 63 18.56 8.03 -16.37
N CYS A 64 19.63 8.79 -16.22
CA CYS A 64 20.88 8.22 -15.79
C CYS A 64 20.53 7.61 -14.43
N ASP A 65 20.01 6.38 -14.46
CA ASP A 65 20.47 5.36 -13.56
C ASP A 65 21.98 5.55 -13.56
N GLY A 66 22.53 6.00 -12.44
CA GLY A 66 23.97 6.03 -12.17
C GLY A 66 24.61 4.63 -12.21
N HIS A 67 24.00 3.69 -12.91
CA HIS A 67 24.29 2.27 -12.96
C HIS A 67 24.21 1.71 -14.39
N ARG A 68 24.45 2.53 -15.44
CA ARG A 68 24.80 2.01 -16.78
C ARG A 68 25.60 2.98 -17.66
N ALA A 69 26.74 3.47 -17.18
CA ALA A 69 27.78 4.03 -18.04
C ALA A 69 28.96 3.06 -18.10
N ARG A 70 28.82 1.99 -18.89
CA ARG A 70 29.95 1.15 -19.31
C ARG A 70 29.80 0.86 -20.80
N LEU A 71 30.92 1.10 -21.48
CA LEU A 71 31.28 0.77 -22.86
C LEU A 71 30.91 1.80 -23.94
N SER A 72 31.85 2.71 -24.18
CA SER A 72 32.32 3.02 -25.53
C SER A 72 33.77 3.50 -25.45
N GLN A 73 34.62 2.54 -25.78
CA GLN A 73 36.07 2.55 -25.98
C GLN A 73 36.54 3.74 -26.84
N ASP A 74 37.55 4.48 -26.36
CA ASP A 74 38.77 4.73 -27.14
C ASP A 74 39.90 5.37 -26.30
N SER A 75 40.97 4.58 -26.17
CA SER A 75 42.40 4.92 -26.09
C SER A 75 42.94 5.97 -25.11
N PHE A 76 43.65 5.50 -24.07
CA PHE A 76 45.10 5.72 -23.92
C PHE A 76 45.67 4.74 -22.87
N GLU A 77 46.72 4.02 -23.27
CA GLU A 77 47.48 3.05 -22.49
C GLU A 77 48.25 3.75 -21.36
N VAL A 78 48.19 3.26 -20.11
CA VAL A 78 49.35 3.05 -19.20
C VAL A 78 48.99 2.02 -18.12
N GLU A 79 49.72 0.90 -18.18
CA GLU A 79 50.09 -0.09 -17.14
C GLU A 79 49.00 -0.89 -16.39
N ALA A 80 48.99 -2.18 -16.73
CA ALA A 80 48.37 -3.26 -15.98
C ALA A 80 49.11 -3.52 -14.66
N ASP A 81 48.38 -3.84 -13.59
CA ASP A 81 48.73 -5.01 -12.78
C ASP A 81 47.55 -5.60 -11.96
N VAL A 82 47.48 -6.93 -12.01
CA VAL A 82 46.69 -7.94 -11.28
C VAL A 82 45.17 -7.77 -11.10
N VAL A 83 44.45 -8.61 -11.86
CA VAL A 83 43.13 -9.14 -11.47
C VAL A 83 43.36 -10.39 -10.63
N ASP A 84 42.99 -10.34 -9.35
CA ASP A 84 42.43 -11.46 -8.61
C ASP A 84 41.36 -10.94 -7.63
N SER A 85 40.12 -10.94 -8.11
CA SER A 85 38.95 -11.51 -7.41
C SER A 85 38.92 -11.45 -5.87
N LEU A 86 38.47 -10.33 -5.29
CA LEU A 86 37.74 -10.35 -4.01
C LEU A 86 36.39 -9.64 -4.17
N PRO A 87 35.30 -10.15 -3.58
CA PRO A 87 34.04 -9.44 -3.56
C PRO A 87 34.24 -8.17 -2.72
N SER A 88 34.19 -6.99 -3.36
CA SER A 88 34.18 -5.71 -2.67
C SER A 88 32.86 -5.51 -1.94
N GLY A 89 32.64 -6.30 -0.88
CA GLY A 89 31.55 -6.12 0.09
C GLY A 89 31.95 -5.21 1.25
N ALA A 90 33.24 -4.93 1.42
CA ALA A 90 33.75 -4.12 2.52
C ALA A 90 33.58 -2.60 2.31
N GLU A 91 33.45 -2.12 1.07
CA GLU A 91 33.43 -0.68 0.77
C GLU A 91 32.01 -0.11 0.55
N GLY A 92 31.02 -0.95 0.22
CA GLY A 92 29.65 -0.52 -0.06
C GLY A 92 28.90 -0.03 1.19
N TRP A 93 28.94 -0.80 2.27
CA TRP A 93 28.20 -0.49 3.50
C TRP A 93 28.70 0.81 4.18
N HIS A 94 29.97 1.19 4.01
CA HIS A 94 30.50 2.45 4.53
C HIS A 94 29.82 3.67 3.89
N GLY A 95 29.44 3.58 2.61
CA GLY A 95 28.65 4.60 1.93
C GLY A 95 27.24 4.68 2.50
N LEU A 96 26.62 3.52 2.69
CA LEU A 96 25.29 3.39 3.27
C LEU A 96 25.22 3.89 4.72
N ALA A 97 26.21 3.55 5.54
CA ALA A 97 26.32 4.03 6.92
C ALA A 97 26.52 5.55 6.97
N ARG A 98 27.32 6.13 6.06
CA ARG A 98 27.46 7.58 5.94
C ARG A 98 26.15 8.26 5.52
N GLN A 99 25.41 7.65 4.60
CA GLN A 99 24.10 8.15 4.18
C GLN A 99 23.11 8.12 5.36
N LEU A 100 23.07 7.01 6.08
CA LEU A 100 22.20 6.82 7.24
C LEU A 100 22.55 7.76 8.40
N ARG A 101 23.83 8.10 8.56
CA ARG A 101 24.29 9.13 9.50
C ARG A 101 23.81 10.53 9.13
N GLN A 102 23.69 10.83 7.84
CA GLN A 102 23.21 12.13 7.36
C GLN A 102 21.69 12.23 7.45
N ASP A 103 20.99 11.15 7.09
CA ASP A 103 19.53 11.07 7.10
C ASP A 103 19.07 9.64 7.40
N LEU A 104 18.47 9.43 8.58
CA LEU A 104 17.90 8.14 8.96
C LEU A 104 16.66 7.77 8.12
N ALA A 105 15.96 8.76 7.52
CA ALA A 105 14.80 8.48 6.67
C ALA A 105 15.20 7.76 5.37
N SER A 106 16.49 7.79 5.00
CA SER A 106 17.00 7.09 3.82
C SER A 106 16.72 5.59 3.84
N ILE A 107 16.54 4.99 5.02
CA ILE A 107 16.19 3.57 5.22
C ILE A 107 14.98 3.15 4.37
N ILE A 108 14.01 4.04 4.17
CA ILE A 108 12.79 3.74 3.40
C ILE A 108 13.12 3.42 1.94
N LEU A 109 14.08 4.14 1.37
CA LEU A 109 14.46 4.06 -0.05
C LEU A 109 15.53 2.98 -0.32
N MET A 110 16.16 2.47 0.73
CA MET A 110 17.20 1.45 0.60
C MET A 110 16.61 0.09 0.23
N SER A 111 17.36 -0.65 -0.59
CA SER A 111 17.03 -2.02 -0.92
C SER A 111 17.21 -2.92 0.31
N GLU A 112 16.52 -4.06 0.31
CA GLU A 112 16.67 -5.06 1.36
C GLU A 112 18.10 -5.59 1.47
N ALA A 113 18.79 -5.80 0.33
CA ALA A 113 20.19 -6.23 0.32
C ALA A 113 21.13 -5.18 0.95
N ASP A 114 20.89 -3.90 0.68
CA ASP A 114 21.68 -2.81 1.25
C ASP A 114 21.47 -2.72 2.77
N LEU A 115 20.23 -2.85 3.23
CA LEU A 115 19.91 -2.87 4.66
C LEU A 115 20.50 -4.10 5.36
N GLN A 116 20.43 -5.28 4.73
CA GLN A 116 21.05 -6.50 5.25
C GLN A 116 22.57 -6.33 5.39
N SER A 117 23.22 -5.69 4.40
CA SER A 117 24.66 -5.39 4.48
C SER A 117 25.03 -4.51 5.67
N LEU A 118 24.14 -3.64 6.16
CA LEU A 118 24.37 -2.84 7.37
C LEU A 118 24.12 -3.62 8.67
N VAL A 119 23.23 -4.60 8.65
CA VAL A 119 22.93 -5.46 9.80
C VAL A 119 24.05 -6.48 10.01
N ASP A 120 24.61 -7.03 8.93
CA ASP A 120 25.66 -8.05 8.99
C ASP A 120 27.04 -7.51 9.43
N VAL A 121 27.21 -6.18 9.45
CA VAL A 121 28.45 -5.52 9.87
C VAL A 121 28.62 -5.63 11.39
N PRO A 122 29.85 -5.88 11.90
CA PRO A 122 30.12 -5.84 13.32
C PRO A 122 29.69 -4.50 13.95
N CYS A 123 28.95 -4.56 15.05
CA CYS A 123 28.39 -3.36 15.70
C CYS A 123 29.45 -2.30 16.03
N ALA A 124 30.65 -2.71 16.43
CA ALA A 124 31.77 -1.80 16.72
C ALA A 124 32.20 -0.98 15.49
N ASP A 125 32.24 -1.60 14.32
CA ASP A 125 32.65 -0.95 13.07
C ASP A 125 31.57 0.03 12.61
N LEU A 126 30.31 -0.39 12.67
CA LEU A 126 29.17 0.47 12.34
C LEU A 126 29.09 1.68 13.30
N ALA A 127 29.29 1.45 14.60
CA ALA A 127 29.31 2.51 15.61
C ALA A 127 30.39 3.56 15.32
N SER A 128 31.57 3.11 14.87
CA SER A 128 32.68 4.01 14.53
C SER A 128 32.35 4.95 13.37
N VAL A 129 31.65 4.45 12.32
CA VAL A 129 31.28 5.23 11.13
C VAL A 129 30.11 6.18 11.42
N LEU A 130 29.10 5.69 12.13
CA LEU A 130 27.93 6.48 12.54
C LEU A 130 28.28 7.53 13.59
N GLY A 131 29.38 7.34 14.35
CA GLY A 131 29.73 8.18 15.48
C GLY A 131 28.80 7.97 16.67
N PHE A 132 28.23 6.78 16.81
CA PHE A 132 27.33 6.41 17.89
C PHE A 132 28.05 5.58 18.95
N PRO A 133 27.58 5.58 20.20
CA PRO A 133 28.00 4.55 21.15
C PRO A 133 27.53 3.18 20.65
N GLU A 134 28.32 2.14 20.92
CA GLU A 134 28.08 0.77 20.44
C GLU A 134 26.67 0.28 20.78
N GLN A 135 26.14 0.58 21.97
CA GLN A 135 24.77 0.21 22.33
C GLN A 135 23.72 0.83 21.39
N LYS A 136 23.87 2.11 20.99
CA LYS A 136 22.91 2.74 20.07
C LYS A 136 23.04 2.20 18.65
N ALA A 137 24.25 1.86 18.21
CA ALA A 137 24.46 1.21 16.92
C ALA A 137 23.81 -0.18 16.91
N LYS A 138 23.91 -0.92 18.02
CA LYS A 138 23.21 -2.19 18.21
C LYS A 138 21.69 -2.02 18.18
N ASP A 139 21.15 -1.08 18.95
CA ASP A 139 19.71 -0.82 18.96
C ASP A 139 19.19 -0.45 17.56
N LEU A 140 20.00 0.27 16.78
CA LEU A 140 19.73 0.57 15.37
C LEU A 140 19.76 -0.69 14.51
N GLN A 141 20.78 -1.54 14.60
CA GLN A 141 20.84 -2.80 13.86
C GLN A 141 19.66 -3.71 14.19
N ASP A 142 19.29 -3.83 15.46
CA ASP A 142 18.10 -4.57 15.89
C ASP A 142 16.82 -3.99 15.26
N THR A 143 16.74 -2.66 15.15
CA THR A 143 15.60 -1.99 14.51
C THR A 143 15.58 -2.22 13.01
N LEU A 144 16.73 -2.20 12.35
CA LEU A 144 16.86 -2.53 10.92
C LEU A 144 16.47 -3.99 10.65
N GLN A 145 16.90 -4.92 11.50
CA GLN A 145 16.51 -6.33 11.38
C GLN A 145 14.98 -6.50 11.51
N ARG A 146 14.36 -5.92 12.54
CA ARG A 146 12.89 -5.98 12.69
C ARG A 146 12.16 -5.36 11.49
N PHE A 147 12.71 -4.32 10.90
CA PHE A 147 12.15 -3.70 9.70
C PHE A 147 12.25 -4.60 8.47
N LEU A 148 13.37 -5.32 8.31
CA LEU A 148 13.53 -6.34 7.26
C LEU A 148 12.56 -7.51 7.46
N ASP A 149 12.48 -8.04 8.68
CA ASP A 149 11.54 -9.11 9.03
C ASP A 149 10.11 -8.70 8.70
N ARG A 150 9.73 -7.46 9.02
CA ARG A 150 8.40 -6.92 8.72
C ARG A 150 8.11 -6.84 7.21
N ARG A 151 9.07 -6.39 6.41
CA ARG A 151 8.92 -6.35 4.94
C ARG A 151 8.72 -7.75 4.37
N GLU A 152 9.44 -8.73 4.90
CA GLU A 152 9.32 -10.13 4.47
C GLU A 152 7.99 -10.77 4.91
N GLU A 153 7.53 -10.52 6.15
CA GLU A 153 6.21 -10.92 6.62
C GLU A 153 5.09 -10.38 5.71
N GLU A 154 5.18 -9.11 5.31
CA GLU A 154 4.21 -8.48 4.42
C GLU A 154 4.22 -9.15 3.04
N ARG A 155 5.39 -9.46 2.49
CA ARG A 155 5.53 -10.20 1.23
C ARG A 155 4.88 -11.58 1.32
N GLN A 156 5.18 -12.34 2.37
CA GLN A 156 4.62 -13.67 2.61
C GLN A 156 3.10 -13.63 2.77
N SER A 157 2.58 -12.65 3.52
CA SER A 157 1.13 -12.48 3.70
C SER A 157 0.42 -12.17 2.39
N ARG A 158 1.00 -11.31 1.55
CA ARG A 158 0.48 -10.95 0.23
C ARG A 158 0.46 -12.16 -0.69
N GLU A 159 1.53 -12.95 -0.70
CA GLU A 159 1.62 -14.18 -1.49
C GLU A 159 0.54 -15.19 -1.08
N LEU A 160 0.36 -15.40 0.23
CA LEU A 160 -0.69 -16.26 0.77
C LEU A 160 -2.10 -15.79 0.38
N LEU A 161 -2.36 -14.48 0.49
CA LEU A 161 -3.65 -13.90 0.08
C LEU A 161 -3.92 -14.09 -1.40
N GLN A 162 -2.91 -13.92 -2.26
CA GLN A 162 -3.05 -14.18 -3.69
C GLN A 162 -3.36 -15.66 -3.98
N LEU A 163 -2.72 -16.59 -3.26
CA LEU A 163 -3.03 -18.01 -3.40
C LEU A 163 -4.46 -18.32 -2.94
N PHE A 164 -4.92 -17.71 -1.85
CA PHE A 164 -6.30 -17.86 -1.37
C PHE A 164 -7.33 -17.34 -2.38
N LEU A 165 -7.12 -16.14 -2.94
CA LEU A 165 -8.01 -15.59 -3.97
C LEU A 165 -8.04 -16.46 -5.22
N LYS A 166 -6.88 -16.93 -5.69
CA LYS A 166 -6.79 -17.88 -6.81
C LYS A 166 -7.49 -19.21 -6.53
N ALA A 167 -7.52 -19.66 -5.27
CA ALA A 167 -8.24 -20.87 -4.87
C ALA A 167 -9.76 -20.65 -4.88
N LEU A 168 -10.24 -19.49 -4.41
CA LEU A 168 -11.65 -19.10 -4.48
C LEU A 168 -12.15 -19.02 -5.92
N GLU A 169 -11.40 -18.35 -6.81
CA GLU A 169 -11.76 -18.28 -8.24
C GLU A 169 -11.89 -19.66 -8.88
N LYS A 170 -11.07 -20.63 -8.45
CA LYS A 170 -11.17 -22.02 -8.92
C LYS A 170 -12.36 -22.75 -8.33
N GLU A 171 -12.72 -22.52 -7.06
CA GLU A 171 -13.92 -23.10 -6.43
C GLU A 171 -15.19 -22.57 -7.10
N ASP A 172 -15.25 -21.26 -7.36
CA ASP A 172 -16.38 -20.60 -8.05
C ASP A 172 -16.51 -21.08 -9.52
N GLY A 173 -15.38 -21.23 -10.24
CA GLY A 173 -15.37 -21.75 -11.60
C GLY A 173 -15.69 -23.25 -11.70
N GLN A 174 -15.35 -24.05 -10.68
CA GLN A 174 -15.71 -25.48 -10.61
C GLN A 174 -17.20 -25.70 -10.29
N ALA A 175 -17.81 -24.81 -9.50
CA ALA A 175 -19.25 -24.80 -9.31
C ALA A 175 -20.01 -24.52 -10.62
N ALA A 176 -19.54 -23.53 -11.42
CA ALA A 176 -20.16 -23.20 -12.70
C ALA A 176 -20.04 -24.29 -13.78
N LEU A 177 -18.99 -25.14 -13.73
CA LEU A 177 -18.81 -26.25 -14.66
C LEU A 177 -19.54 -27.54 -14.25
N GLN A 178 -20.03 -27.63 -13.01
CA GLN A 178 -20.86 -28.76 -12.54
C GLN A 178 -22.37 -28.54 -12.73
N GLU A 179 -22.82 -27.31 -13.03
CA GLU A 179 -24.22 -27.01 -13.36
C GLU A 179 -24.56 -27.14 -14.87
N GLY A 180 -23.58 -27.48 -15.72
CA GLY A 180 -23.80 -27.65 -17.17
C GLY A 180 -24.46 -28.97 -17.59
N GLY A 181 -25.13 -29.68 -16.69
CA GLY A 181 -25.68 -31.01 -16.94
C GLY A 181 -27.08 -31.22 -16.37
N THR A 182 -28.07 -30.97 -17.23
CA THR A 182 -29.47 -31.45 -17.22
C THR A 182 -30.56 -30.58 -16.55
N VAL A 183 -31.51 -30.23 -17.44
CA VAL A 183 -32.95 -29.94 -17.30
C VAL A 183 -33.38 -28.48 -17.20
N GLU A 184 -34.09 -28.09 -18.26
CA GLU A 184 -34.94 -26.92 -18.45
C GLU A 184 -35.89 -26.70 -17.26
N ASP A 185 -35.96 -25.47 -16.74
CA ASP A 185 -37.24 -24.86 -16.38
C ASP A 185 -37.08 -23.34 -16.33
N GLU A 186 -37.92 -22.65 -17.10
CA GLU A 186 -38.05 -21.20 -17.09
C GLU A 186 -38.57 -20.77 -15.72
N THR A 187 -37.71 -20.18 -14.88
CA THR A 187 -38.20 -19.27 -13.85
C THR A 187 -37.50 -17.92 -13.99
N ASP A 188 -38.33 -17.02 -14.50
CA ASP A 188 -38.20 -15.59 -14.60
C ASP A 188 -37.52 -14.94 -13.39
N GLY A 189 -36.79 -13.87 -13.65
CA GLY A 189 -35.95 -13.17 -12.69
C GLY A 189 -36.73 -12.72 -11.47
N LEU A 190 -36.64 -13.50 -10.38
CA LEU A 190 -37.11 -13.06 -9.09
C LEU A 190 -36.09 -12.07 -8.54
N GLU A 191 -36.44 -10.80 -8.61
CA GLU A 191 -35.84 -9.74 -7.80
C GLU A 191 -35.60 -10.31 -6.39
N MET A 192 -34.32 -10.34 -5.97
CA MET A 192 -33.91 -10.86 -4.66
C MET A 192 -34.65 -10.06 -3.59
N ASN A 193 -35.76 -10.61 -3.11
CA ASN A 193 -36.63 -9.98 -2.14
C ASN A 193 -35.76 -9.50 -0.97
N SER A 194 -35.84 -8.20 -0.66
CA SER A 194 -35.42 -7.63 0.61
C SER A 194 -36.32 -8.16 1.72
N VAL A 195 -36.29 -9.47 1.96
CA VAL A 195 -36.99 -10.09 3.07
C VAL A 195 -36.28 -9.59 4.32
N ALA A 196 -36.99 -8.77 5.10
CA ALA A 196 -36.57 -8.16 6.36
C ALA A 196 -35.62 -6.94 6.31
N GLY A 197 -35.49 -6.22 5.20
CA GLY A 197 -34.71 -4.97 5.14
C GLY A 197 -33.19 -5.17 5.29
N ILE A 198 -32.74 -6.41 5.09
CA ILE A 198 -31.33 -6.80 5.09
C ILE A 198 -30.76 -6.54 3.69
N SER A 199 -29.59 -5.90 3.63
CA SER A 199 -28.96 -5.60 2.35
C SER A 199 -28.49 -6.88 1.64
N SER A 200 -28.52 -6.87 0.30
CA SER A 200 -28.00 -7.99 -0.52
C SER A 200 -26.54 -8.35 -0.16
N ARG A 201 -25.72 -7.33 0.14
CA ARG A 201 -24.35 -7.51 0.61
C ARG A 201 -24.28 -8.29 1.93
N THR A 202 -25.16 -7.98 2.89
CA THR A 202 -25.20 -8.66 4.19
C THR A 202 -25.54 -10.14 4.01
N LEU A 203 -26.52 -10.47 3.14
CA LEU A 203 -26.86 -11.86 2.84
C LEU A 203 -25.70 -12.60 2.15
N GLN A 204 -24.98 -11.96 1.23
CA GLN A 204 -23.79 -12.54 0.61
C GLN A 204 -22.69 -12.84 1.64
N VAL A 205 -22.43 -11.91 2.56
CA VAL A 205 -21.44 -12.10 3.65
C VAL A 205 -21.85 -13.26 4.55
N LEU A 206 -23.12 -13.36 4.93
CA LEU A 206 -23.65 -14.46 5.73
C LEU A 206 -23.54 -15.81 5.01
N LYS A 207 -23.67 -15.83 3.68
CA LYS A 207 -23.51 -17.05 2.88
C LYS A 207 -22.07 -17.55 2.77
N THR A 208 -21.07 -16.71 3.07
CA THR A 208 -19.66 -17.14 3.04
C THR A 208 -19.29 -18.09 4.18
N LYS A 209 -18.40 -19.07 3.93
CA LYS A 209 -17.98 -20.12 4.91
C LYS A 209 -17.17 -19.57 6.11
N MET A 210 -16.76 -18.31 6.11
CA MET A 210 -15.95 -17.71 7.16
C MET A 210 -16.85 -17.03 8.20
N SER A 211 -16.56 -17.22 9.50
CA SER A 211 -17.28 -16.69 10.68
C SER A 211 -18.02 -15.36 10.42
N PRO A 212 -19.27 -15.43 9.93
CA PRO A 212 -19.88 -14.28 9.26
C PRO A 212 -20.27 -13.18 10.24
N ALA A 213 -20.54 -13.54 11.51
CA ALA A 213 -20.84 -12.60 12.59
C ALA A 213 -19.74 -11.55 12.81
N THR A 214 -18.47 -11.91 12.65
CA THR A 214 -17.34 -10.99 12.86
C THR A 214 -17.22 -9.93 11.76
N ARG A 215 -17.76 -10.19 10.57
CA ARG A 215 -17.64 -9.31 9.39
C ARG A 215 -18.73 -8.25 9.30
N LEU A 216 -19.81 -8.43 10.05
CA LEU A 216 -20.94 -7.51 10.06
C LEU A 216 -20.69 -6.32 10.99
N SER A 217 -21.18 -5.16 10.60
CA SER A 217 -21.28 -3.99 11.47
C SER A 217 -22.28 -4.23 12.61
N ASN A 218 -22.22 -3.43 13.68
CA ASN A 218 -23.19 -3.54 14.78
C ASN A 218 -24.63 -3.33 14.31
N THR A 219 -24.84 -2.46 13.32
CA THR A 219 -26.14 -2.22 12.70
C THR A 219 -26.63 -3.42 11.89
N GLU A 220 -25.75 -4.06 11.12
CA GLU A 220 -26.11 -5.27 10.35
C GLU A 220 -26.39 -6.46 11.28
N LEU A 221 -25.62 -6.62 12.36
CA LEU A 221 -25.88 -7.64 13.38
C LEU A 221 -27.28 -7.46 14.00
N GLN A 222 -27.64 -6.22 14.34
CA GLN A 222 -28.97 -5.92 14.86
C GLN A 222 -30.07 -6.19 13.83
N GLN A 223 -29.86 -5.86 12.55
CA GLN A 223 -30.81 -6.18 11.48
C GLN A 223 -31.05 -7.68 11.33
N VAL A 224 -29.97 -8.49 11.36
CA VAL A 224 -30.06 -9.95 11.29
C VAL A 224 -30.80 -10.53 12.48
N LEU A 225 -30.54 -10.03 13.69
CA LEU A 225 -31.24 -10.47 14.90
C LEU A 225 -32.72 -10.04 14.89
N ASN A 226 -33.01 -8.83 14.44
CA ASN A 226 -34.39 -8.31 14.35
C ASN A 226 -35.22 -9.04 13.28
N ALA A 227 -34.60 -9.52 12.21
CA ALA A 227 -35.28 -10.34 11.20
C ALA A 227 -35.72 -11.70 11.76
N GLY A 228 -34.99 -12.26 12.72
CA GLY A 228 -35.30 -13.53 13.37
C GLY A 228 -34.91 -14.76 12.54
N SER A 229 -34.79 -15.91 13.21
CA SER A 229 -34.25 -17.13 12.62
C SER A 229 -35.08 -17.70 11.46
N GLU A 230 -36.40 -17.51 11.47
CA GLU A 230 -37.29 -18.03 10.43
C GLU A 230 -37.15 -17.26 9.11
N ALA A 231 -37.19 -15.92 9.17
CA ALA A 231 -36.99 -15.08 7.99
C ALA A 231 -35.56 -15.21 7.44
N MET A 232 -34.57 -15.40 8.32
CA MET A 232 -33.19 -15.65 7.91
C MET A 232 -33.02 -17.01 7.24
N ALA A 233 -33.78 -18.03 7.64
CA ALA A 233 -33.71 -19.37 7.04
C ALA A 233 -34.25 -19.32 5.61
N GLU A 234 -35.35 -18.59 5.40
CA GLU A 234 -35.93 -18.34 4.09
C GLU A 234 -34.99 -17.51 3.19
N ALA A 235 -34.45 -16.39 3.69
CA ALA A 235 -33.58 -15.50 2.92
C ALA A 235 -32.23 -16.14 2.55
N LEU A 236 -31.69 -17.01 3.41
CA LEU A 236 -30.43 -17.71 3.16
C LEU A 236 -30.60 -19.04 2.43
N GLY A 237 -31.83 -19.58 2.37
CA GLY A 237 -32.11 -20.93 1.88
C GLY A 237 -31.43 -22.01 2.72
N TRP A 238 -31.30 -21.76 4.03
CA TRP A 238 -30.60 -22.65 4.97
C TRP A 238 -31.58 -23.43 5.84
N ASP A 239 -31.13 -24.54 6.41
CA ASP A 239 -31.91 -25.28 7.39
C ASP A 239 -32.08 -24.46 8.69
N GLY A 240 -33.19 -24.71 9.40
CA GLY A 240 -33.52 -23.97 10.62
C GLY A 240 -32.45 -24.12 11.71
N LYS A 241 -31.76 -25.26 11.78
CA LYS A 241 -30.70 -25.49 12.77
C LYS A 241 -29.46 -24.65 12.46
N LYS A 242 -28.94 -24.72 11.23
CA LYS A 242 -27.80 -23.90 10.78
C LYS A 242 -28.09 -22.41 10.89
N THR A 243 -29.31 -21.99 10.60
CA THR A 243 -29.72 -20.59 10.74
C THR A 243 -29.81 -20.18 12.21
N ALA A 244 -30.31 -21.04 13.09
CA ALA A 244 -30.32 -20.79 14.53
C ALA A 244 -28.90 -20.65 15.10
N ASP A 245 -27.98 -21.54 14.69
CA ASP A 245 -26.57 -21.48 15.08
C ASP A 245 -25.94 -20.16 14.60
N LEU A 246 -26.26 -19.72 13.38
CA LEU A 246 -25.82 -18.43 12.84
C LEU A 246 -26.34 -17.25 13.66
N THR A 247 -27.65 -17.23 13.95
CA THR A 247 -28.26 -16.13 14.72
C THR A 247 -27.69 -16.06 16.13
N GLN A 248 -27.44 -17.21 16.77
CA GLN A 248 -26.80 -17.28 18.07
C GLN A 248 -25.36 -16.76 18.03
N ALA A 249 -24.60 -17.10 17.00
CA ALA A 249 -23.25 -16.58 16.81
C ALA A 249 -23.25 -15.04 16.61
N CYS A 250 -24.22 -14.52 15.85
CA CYS A 250 -24.40 -13.07 15.66
C CYS A 250 -24.75 -12.35 16.98
N GLU A 251 -25.61 -12.97 17.80
CA GLU A 251 -25.97 -12.45 19.12
C GLU A 251 -24.75 -12.42 20.07
N ALA A 252 -24.01 -13.52 20.15
CA ALA A 252 -22.82 -13.61 21.00
C ALA A 252 -21.76 -12.55 20.64
N GLU A 253 -21.53 -12.34 19.33
CA GLU A 253 -20.62 -11.30 18.83
C GLU A 253 -21.11 -9.89 19.22
N LEU A 254 -22.41 -9.61 19.06
CA LEU A 254 -22.96 -8.30 19.43
C LEU A 254 -22.83 -8.03 20.93
N VAL A 255 -23.12 -9.03 21.77
CA VAL A 255 -22.95 -8.94 23.24
C VAL A 255 -21.51 -8.64 23.61
N MET A 256 -20.55 -9.37 23.01
CA MET A 256 -19.12 -9.14 23.22
C MET A 256 -18.70 -7.71 22.89
N ARG A 257 -19.12 -7.18 21.74
CA ARG A 257 -18.79 -5.81 21.32
C ARG A 257 -19.41 -4.76 22.22
N VAL A 258 -20.65 -4.95 22.66
CA VAL A 258 -21.31 -4.04 23.60
C VAL A 258 -20.57 -4.03 24.94
N GLN A 259 -20.15 -5.18 25.45
CA GLN A 259 -19.38 -5.26 26.70
C GLN A 259 -18.02 -4.53 26.59
N GLN A 260 -17.33 -4.67 25.45
CA GLN A 260 -16.09 -3.95 25.19
C GLN A 260 -16.30 -2.44 25.17
N LEU A 261 -17.35 -1.95 24.52
CA LEU A 261 -17.69 -0.52 24.51
C LEU A 261 -18.01 0.00 25.91
N GLN A 262 -18.74 -0.76 26.73
CA GLN A 262 -19.03 -0.40 28.12
C GLN A 262 -17.75 -0.31 28.96
N ALA A 263 -16.82 -1.26 28.80
CA ALA A 263 -15.53 -1.23 29.48
C ALA A 263 -14.71 0.01 29.09
N LEU A 264 -14.68 0.35 27.80
CA LEU A 264 -13.99 1.55 27.31
C LEU A 264 -14.62 2.84 27.82
N GLN A 265 -15.95 2.92 27.85
CA GLN A 265 -16.66 4.07 28.42
C GLN A 265 -16.36 4.22 29.92
N ALA A 266 -16.35 3.13 30.68
CA ALA A 266 -15.96 3.16 32.09
C ALA A 266 -14.55 3.74 32.26
N LEU A 267 -13.57 3.26 31.49
CA LEU A 267 -12.21 3.80 31.53
C LEU A 267 -12.15 5.29 31.17
N SER A 268 -12.90 5.74 30.16
CA SER A 268 -12.96 7.16 29.79
C SER A 268 -13.50 8.02 30.94
N THR A 269 -14.61 7.61 31.57
CA THR A 269 -15.16 8.36 32.71
C THR A 269 -14.22 8.39 33.92
N HIS A 270 -13.43 7.32 34.13
CA HIS A 270 -12.40 7.27 35.16
C HIS A 270 -11.22 8.20 34.83
N SER A 271 -10.80 8.26 33.57
CA SER A 271 -9.76 9.18 33.09
C SER A 271 -10.18 10.65 33.29
N GLU A 272 -11.39 11.02 32.87
CA GLU A 272 -11.93 12.37 33.01
C GLU A 272 -12.08 12.79 34.49
N ARG A 273 -12.45 11.85 35.37
CA ARG A 273 -12.54 12.12 36.82
C ARG A 273 -11.17 12.33 37.48
N ASN A 274 -10.12 11.68 36.98
CA ASN A 274 -8.77 11.81 37.55
C ASN A 274 -8.13 13.16 37.17
N GLU A 275 -8.37 13.65 35.95
CA GLU A 275 -7.98 14.99 35.49
C GLU A 275 -8.70 16.13 36.24
N ALA A 276 -9.91 15.89 36.74
CA ALA A 276 -10.70 16.89 37.47
C ALA A 276 -10.30 17.11 38.94
N THR A 277 -9.31 16.36 39.46
CA THR A 277 -8.80 16.59 40.83
C THR A 277 -7.63 17.57 40.82
N PRO A 278 -7.74 18.78 41.42
CA PRO A 278 -6.61 19.69 41.51
C PRO A 278 -5.55 19.09 42.44
N THR A 279 -4.38 18.83 41.88
CA THR A 279 -3.18 18.40 42.58
C THR A 279 -2.76 19.44 43.62
N THR A 280 -3.07 19.22 44.89
CA THR A 280 -2.46 19.98 46.00
C THR A 280 -0.99 19.58 46.14
N PRO A 281 -0.01 20.50 46.00
CA PRO A 281 1.39 20.16 46.15
C PRO A 281 1.77 20.09 47.64
N LEU A 282 2.08 18.89 48.13
CA LEU A 282 2.72 18.67 49.42
C LEU A 282 4.21 19.10 49.36
N HIS A 283 4.49 20.35 49.68
CA HIS A 283 5.84 20.80 49.99
C HIS A 283 6.32 20.20 51.33
N LYS A 284 7.20 19.20 51.28
CA LYS A 284 7.99 18.78 52.44
C LYS A 284 9.20 19.71 52.60
N ARG A 285 9.12 20.64 53.55
CA ARG A 285 10.21 21.51 53.99
C ARG A 285 11.09 20.76 55.01
N ALA A 286 12.32 20.42 54.63
CA ALA A 286 13.32 19.95 55.58
C ALA A 286 13.86 21.12 56.42
N LYS A 287 13.74 21.03 57.75
CA LYS A 287 14.39 21.94 58.71
C LYS A 287 15.82 21.45 58.96
N ARG A 288 16.78 22.37 58.93
CA ARG A 288 18.14 22.15 59.44
C ARG A 288 18.12 22.18 60.98
N SER A 289 18.80 21.23 61.60
CA SER A 289 19.46 21.37 62.90
C SER A 289 20.90 20.93 62.73
#